data_AF-A0A0U2UZ16-F1
#
_entry.id   AF-A0A0U2UZ16-F1
#
_cell.length_a   1.000
_cell.length_b   1.000
_cell.length_c   1.000
_cell.angle_alpha   90.00
_cell.angle_beta   90.00
_cell.angle_gamma   90.00
#
_symmetry.space_group_name_H-M   'P 1'
#
loop_
_entity.id
_entity.type
_entity.pdbx_description
1 polymer ?
#
loop_
_entity_poly.entity_id
_entity_poly.type
_entity_poly.pdbx_seq_one_letter_code
_entity_poly.pdbx_strand_id
1 'polypeptide(L)'
;MLDHYQIQLTRLLEAEQYGEAKALLRFLLQVRGEERRNYEEWENLLTWLNMAFPDSETSEEDDDGDEEEKLRQDALNPADHDEAYVRQVLYIMRHHPMMDQQILAIERAVHLRHEDVDREIIEWLEEEDVHPVVQFKALQCLRKRGAQGVLALERLGETIQVEIGDVPLTMNDFPEPVLRVLERVEASVEADDPTLPHFARELWKESLQFLYGTSAYKRLLQDDDETVDCYAAALHLTLLLTVYGSADEEEVRDTYGITGELRFRYEQACRSLRQITDFHSDESGPEP
;
A
#
# COMPACT_ATOMS: atom_id res chain seq x y z
N MET A 1 22.43 17.82 11.23
CA MET A 1 23.46 17.57 10.19
C MET A 1 23.36 16.13 9.68
N LEU A 2 23.06 15.15 10.55
CA LEU A 2 22.69 13.78 10.17
C LEU A 2 21.35 13.65 9.47
N ASP A 3 20.35 14.47 9.85
CA ASP A 3 19.06 14.50 9.17
C ASP A 3 19.22 14.74 7.66
N HIS A 4 20.23 15.54 7.27
CA HIS A 4 20.51 15.82 5.86
C HIS A 4 20.96 14.56 5.10
N TYR A 5 21.81 13.72 5.69
CA TYR A 5 22.27 12.48 5.05
C TYR A 5 21.23 11.37 5.09
N GLN A 6 20.39 11.33 6.13
CA GLN A 6 19.26 10.41 6.19
C GLN A 6 18.20 10.79 5.15
N ILE A 7 17.85 12.08 5.03
CA ILE A 7 16.97 12.59 3.97
C ILE A 7 17.58 12.33 2.59
N GLN A 8 18.89 12.54 2.42
CA GLN A 8 19.56 12.27 1.16
C GLN A 8 19.56 10.78 0.82
N LEU A 9 19.79 9.91 1.80
CA LEU A 9 19.73 8.47 1.62
C LEU A 9 18.32 8.01 1.23
N THR A 10 17.28 8.52 1.89
CA THR A 10 15.88 8.26 1.52
C THR A 10 15.62 8.70 0.09
N ARG A 11 16.05 9.90 -0.31
CA ARG A 11 15.91 10.39 -1.69
C ARG A 11 16.63 9.52 -2.73
N LEU A 12 17.83 9.04 -2.41
CA LEU A 12 18.57 8.15 -3.31
C LEU A 12 17.88 6.79 -3.46
N LEU A 13 17.25 6.28 -2.39
CA LEU A 13 16.45 5.05 -2.46
C LEU A 13 15.13 5.27 -3.22
N GLU A 14 14.46 6.40 -3.00
CA GLU A 14 13.26 6.82 -3.74
C GLU A 14 13.53 6.97 -5.24
N ALA A 15 14.69 7.52 -5.60
CA ALA A 15 15.13 7.71 -6.98
C ALA A 15 15.78 6.45 -7.59
N GLU A 16 15.75 5.31 -6.89
CA GLU A 16 16.35 4.04 -7.32
C GLU A 16 17.86 4.11 -7.62
N GLN A 17 18.55 5.14 -7.12
CA GLN A 17 19.98 5.36 -7.28
C GLN A 17 20.78 4.51 -6.27
N TYR A 18 20.64 3.18 -6.36
CA TYR A 18 21.20 2.24 -5.38
C TYR A 18 22.73 2.24 -5.33
N GLY A 19 23.41 2.53 -6.44
CA GLY A 19 24.86 2.71 -6.48
C GLY A 19 25.32 3.90 -5.63
N GLU A 20 24.65 5.04 -5.76
CA GLU A 20 24.91 6.24 -4.97
C GLU A 20 24.54 6.04 -3.50
N ALA A 21 23.43 5.36 -3.22
CA ALA A 21 23.02 5.02 -1.85
C ALA A 21 24.06 4.12 -1.16
N LYS A 22 24.59 3.10 -1.86
CA LYS A 22 25.69 2.26 -1.36
C LYS A 22 26.96 3.06 -1.10
N ALA A 23 27.34 3.96 -2.02
CA ALA A 23 28.51 4.81 -1.85
C ALA A 23 28.36 5.75 -0.64
N LEU A 24 27.17 6.32 -0.45
CA LEU A 24 26.85 7.18 0.68
C LEU A 24 26.87 6.40 2.01
N LEU A 25 26.28 5.21 2.07
CA LEU A 25 26.34 4.36 3.27
C LEU A 25 27.77 3.93 3.62
N ARG A 26 28.58 3.53 2.62
CA ARG A 26 30.01 3.24 2.82
C ARG A 26 30.76 4.45 3.38
N PHE A 27 30.45 5.65 2.89
CA PHE A 27 31.02 6.89 3.40
C PHE A 27 30.60 7.16 4.86
N LEU A 28 29.31 7.05 5.17
CA LEU A 28 28.78 7.26 6.52
C LEU A 28 29.37 6.29 7.56
N LEU A 29 29.59 5.03 7.18
CA LEU A 29 30.25 4.03 8.02
C LEU A 29 31.73 4.36 8.31
N GLN A 30 32.40 5.16 7.48
CA GLN A 30 33.79 5.58 7.67
C GLN A 30 33.95 6.85 8.53
N VAL A 31 32.92 7.70 8.60
CA VAL A 31 32.90 8.89 9.44
C VAL A 31 32.89 8.46 10.91
N ARG A 32 33.77 9.00 11.76
CA ARG A 32 33.83 8.69 13.20
C ARG A 32 33.14 9.77 14.03
N GLY A 33 32.22 9.37 14.90
CA GLY A 33 31.60 10.28 15.89
C GLY A 33 30.15 9.97 16.25
N GLU A 34 29.55 8.95 15.64
CA GLU A 34 28.10 8.72 15.70
C GLU A 34 27.66 7.73 16.79
N GLU A 35 26.35 7.70 17.06
CA GLU A 35 25.74 6.71 17.94
C GLU A 35 25.83 5.30 17.35
N ARG A 36 26.10 4.31 18.21
CA ARG A 36 26.32 2.91 17.81
C ARG A 36 25.14 2.33 17.00
N ARG A 37 23.92 2.78 17.28
CA ARG A 37 22.69 2.34 16.62
C ARG A 37 22.64 2.74 15.14
N ASN A 38 23.10 3.94 14.79
CA ASN A 38 23.06 4.42 13.41
C ASN A 38 24.01 3.64 12.52
N TYR A 39 25.18 3.26 13.03
CA TYR A 39 26.10 2.38 12.31
C TYR A 39 25.50 0.99 12.07
N GLU A 40 24.81 0.41 13.06
CA GLU A 40 24.12 -0.88 12.91
C GLU A 40 23.02 -0.79 11.84
N GLU A 41 22.22 0.27 11.84
CA GLU A 41 21.17 0.50 10.83
C GLU A 41 21.76 0.69 9.42
N TRP A 42 22.84 1.48 9.27
CA TRP A 42 23.51 1.69 7.99
C TRP A 42 24.25 0.45 7.46
N GLU A 43 24.86 -0.33 8.34
CA GLU A 43 25.54 -1.58 7.97
C GLU A 43 24.52 -2.63 7.51
N ASN A 44 23.38 -2.72 8.20
CA ASN A 44 22.27 -3.58 7.80
C ASN A 44 21.70 -3.15 6.44
N LEU A 45 21.47 -1.85 6.22
CA LEU A 45 20.94 -1.34 4.96
C LEU A 45 21.93 -1.50 3.80
N LEU A 46 23.23 -1.30 4.04
CA LEU A 46 24.26 -1.52 3.03
C LEU A 46 24.37 -3.01 2.68
N THR A 47 24.32 -3.88 3.69
CA THR A 47 24.29 -5.34 3.49
C THR A 47 23.06 -5.75 2.68
N TRP A 48 21.90 -5.19 3.02
CA TRP A 48 20.66 -5.37 2.29
C TRP A 48 20.77 -4.92 0.83
N LEU A 49 21.29 -3.71 0.55
CA LEU A 49 21.50 -3.21 -0.82
C LEU A 49 22.48 -4.08 -1.62
N ASN A 50 23.51 -4.62 -0.97
CA ASN A 50 24.48 -5.50 -1.63
C ASN A 50 23.89 -6.87 -1.98
N MET A 51 22.98 -7.39 -1.15
CA MET A 51 22.25 -8.64 -1.42
C MET A 51 21.15 -8.44 -2.46
N ALA A 52 20.42 -7.33 -2.38
CA ALA A 52 19.29 -7.02 -3.24
C ALA A 52 19.69 -6.46 -4.60
N PHE A 53 20.86 -5.82 -4.75
CA PHE A 53 21.27 -5.19 -6.01
C PHE A 53 22.76 -5.36 -6.27
N PRO A 54 23.28 -6.59 -6.45
CA PRO A 54 24.72 -6.83 -6.55
C PRO A 54 25.41 -6.08 -7.71
N ASP A 55 24.72 -5.85 -8.82
CA ASP A 55 25.28 -5.26 -10.05
C ASP A 55 25.28 -3.73 -10.09
N SER A 56 24.69 -3.07 -9.09
CA SER A 56 24.59 -1.60 -9.03
C SER A 56 25.93 -0.89 -8.76
N GLU A 57 27.05 -1.63 -8.71
CA GLU A 57 28.40 -1.11 -8.50
C GLU A 57 29.17 -0.88 -9.82
N THR A 58 28.60 -1.28 -10.96
CA THR A 58 29.34 -1.39 -12.24
C THR A 58 28.98 -0.37 -13.32
N SER A 59 28.15 0.64 -13.03
CA SER A 59 27.76 1.64 -14.02
C SER A 59 28.56 2.94 -13.83
N GLU A 60 29.79 2.97 -14.34
CA GLU A 60 30.39 4.23 -14.76
C GLU A 60 29.63 4.70 -16.01
N GLU A 61 28.89 5.80 -15.88
CA GLU A 61 28.36 6.64 -16.97
C GLU A 61 27.79 5.90 -18.20
N ASP A 62 26.50 5.54 -18.21
CA ASP A 62 25.71 5.48 -19.45
C ASP A 62 24.18 5.43 -19.18
N ASP A 63 23.52 6.53 -19.56
CA ASP A 63 22.12 6.68 -20.01
C ASP A 63 20.95 6.19 -19.12
N ASP A 64 20.47 7.08 -18.24
CA ASP A 64 19.22 7.01 -17.44
C ASP A 64 17.91 6.77 -18.24
N GLY A 65 17.97 6.69 -19.57
CA GLY A 65 16.81 6.46 -20.43
C GLY A 65 16.54 5.00 -20.80
N ASP A 66 17.54 4.12 -20.66
CA ASP A 66 17.52 2.76 -21.25
C ASP A 66 17.34 1.63 -20.21
N GLU A 67 17.47 1.90 -18.91
CA GLU A 67 17.31 0.88 -17.87
C GLU A 67 15.84 0.47 -17.68
N GLU A 68 14.87 1.40 -17.72
CA GLU A 68 13.44 1.06 -17.62
C GLU A 68 12.96 0.22 -18.82
N GLU A 69 13.45 0.51 -20.03
CA GLU A 69 13.12 -0.22 -21.25
C GLU A 69 13.83 -1.59 -21.30
N LYS A 70 15.08 -1.69 -20.82
CA LYS A 70 15.78 -2.99 -20.64
C LYS A 70 15.15 -3.84 -19.55
N LEU A 71 14.74 -3.26 -18.42
CA LEU A 71 14.06 -3.97 -17.34
C LEU A 71 12.66 -4.44 -17.76
N ARG A 72 11.95 -3.65 -18.57
CA ARG A 72 10.71 -4.10 -19.23
C ARG A 72 10.97 -5.20 -20.27
N GLN A 73 12.06 -5.11 -21.05
CA GLN A 73 12.42 -6.16 -22.01
C GLN A 73 12.85 -7.46 -21.32
N ASP A 74 13.55 -7.39 -20.19
CA ASP A 74 13.94 -8.56 -19.39
C ASP A 74 12.75 -9.16 -18.63
N ALA A 75 11.78 -8.33 -18.19
CA ALA A 75 10.49 -8.80 -17.67
C ALA A 75 9.62 -9.51 -18.73
N LEU A 76 9.85 -9.21 -20.02
CA LEU A 76 9.14 -9.81 -21.15
C LEU A 76 9.88 -10.99 -21.79
N ASN A 77 11.11 -11.29 -21.36
CA ASN A 77 11.90 -12.39 -21.92
C ASN A 77 11.64 -13.68 -21.11
N PRO A 78 11.00 -14.72 -21.67
CA PRO A 78 10.61 -15.92 -20.90
C PRO A 78 11.77 -16.89 -20.63
N ALA A 79 13.02 -16.41 -20.64
CA ALA A 79 14.17 -17.24 -20.31
C ALA A 79 14.20 -17.40 -18.79
N ASP A 80 13.98 -18.65 -18.32
CA ASP A 80 14.15 -19.14 -16.94
C ASP A 80 14.55 -18.04 -15.95
N HIS A 81 13.59 -17.50 -15.20
CA HIS A 81 13.89 -16.55 -14.13
C HIS A 81 15.01 -17.16 -13.27
N ASP A 82 16.19 -16.54 -13.33
CA ASP A 82 17.34 -16.99 -12.56
C ASP A 82 16.90 -17.10 -11.10
N GLU A 83 17.25 -18.19 -10.44
CA GLU A 83 16.95 -18.43 -9.03
C GLU A 83 17.43 -17.24 -8.16
N ALA A 84 18.48 -16.54 -8.62
CA ALA A 84 18.93 -15.28 -8.06
C ALA A 84 17.89 -14.15 -8.12
N TYR A 85 17.20 -13.97 -9.26
CA TYR A 85 16.16 -12.96 -9.43
C TYR A 85 14.92 -13.26 -8.57
N VAL A 86 14.50 -14.53 -8.51
CA VAL A 86 13.40 -14.95 -7.63
C VAL A 86 13.72 -14.61 -6.17
N ARG A 87 14.92 -14.96 -5.71
CA ARG A 87 15.38 -14.63 -4.35
C ARG A 87 15.40 -13.13 -4.10
N GLN A 88 15.88 -12.34 -5.06
CA GLN A 88 15.93 -10.88 -4.95
C GLN A 88 14.53 -10.29 -4.79
N VAL A 89 13.56 -10.69 -5.61
CA VAL A 89 12.17 -10.19 -5.53
C VAL A 89 11.54 -10.53 -4.18
N LEU A 90 11.68 -11.78 -3.71
CA LEU A 90 11.16 -12.20 -2.42
C LEU A 90 11.83 -11.47 -1.25
N TYR A 91 13.15 -11.23 -1.35
CA TYR A 91 13.90 -10.49 -0.35
C TYR A 91 13.48 -9.02 -0.26
N ILE A 92 13.28 -8.34 -1.40
CA ILE A 92 12.77 -6.95 -1.44
C ILE A 92 11.37 -6.89 -0.84
N MET A 93 10.47 -7.79 -1.25
CA MET A 93 9.11 -7.86 -0.71
C MET A 93 9.10 -7.93 0.81
N ARG A 94 9.93 -8.80 1.40
CA ARG A 94 9.93 -9.06 2.84
C ARG A 94 10.65 -7.99 3.66
N HIS A 95 11.73 -7.42 3.14
CA HIS A 95 12.67 -6.64 3.95
C HIS A 95 12.86 -5.19 3.52
N HIS A 96 12.31 -4.75 2.38
CA HIS A 96 12.50 -3.38 1.94
C HIS A 96 11.84 -2.40 2.94
N PRO A 97 12.56 -1.36 3.42
CA PRO A 97 12.04 -0.44 4.44
C PRO A 97 10.91 0.47 3.93
N MET A 98 10.83 0.68 2.61
CA MET A 98 9.79 1.45 1.94
C MET A 98 8.72 0.55 1.33
N MET A 99 7.45 0.85 1.61
CA MET A 99 6.31 0.07 1.12
C MET A 99 6.17 0.06 -0.39
N ASP A 100 6.40 1.17 -1.09
CA ASP A 100 6.24 1.24 -2.54
C ASP A 100 7.13 0.22 -3.26
N GLN A 101 8.32 -0.01 -2.72
CA GLN A 101 9.26 -1.00 -3.23
C GLN A 101 8.85 -2.44 -2.86
N GLN A 102 8.23 -2.64 -1.69
CA GLN A 102 7.59 -3.93 -1.37
C GLN A 102 6.44 -4.22 -2.36
N ILE A 103 5.59 -3.23 -2.64
CA ILE A 103 4.47 -3.34 -3.59
C ILE A 103 5.00 -3.63 -5.00
N LEU A 104 6.04 -2.93 -5.45
CA LEU A 104 6.67 -3.18 -6.74
C LEU A 104 7.24 -4.61 -6.84
N ALA A 105 7.86 -5.11 -5.77
CA ALA A 105 8.33 -6.49 -5.71
C ALA A 105 7.17 -7.50 -5.78
N ILE A 106 6.05 -7.23 -5.10
CA ILE A 106 4.83 -8.05 -5.17
C ILE A 106 4.26 -8.07 -6.59
N GLU A 107 4.25 -6.92 -7.27
CA GLU A 107 3.79 -6.82 -8.66
C GLU A 107 4.68 -7.62 -9.62
N ARG A 108 6.00 -7.59 -9.41
CA ARG A 108 6.95 -8.45 -10.14
C ARG A 108 6.74 -9.93 -9.84
N ALA A 109 6.43 -10.28 -8.58
CA ALA A 109 6.22 -11.66 -8.15
C ALA A 109 5.09 -12.37 -8.89
N VAL A 110 4.10 -11.65 -9.43
CA VAL A 110 3.01 -12.21 -10.26
C VAL A 110 3.54 -12.99 -11.47
N HIS A 111 4.66 -12.57 -12.04
CA HIS A 111 5.20 -13.14 -13.27
C HIS A 111 6.19 -14.29 -13.04
N LEU A 112 6.66 -14.47 -11.80
CA LEU A 112 7.60 -15.53 -11.44
C LEU A 112 6.95 -16.91 -11.59
N ARG A 113 7.67 -17.90 -12.10
CA ARG A 113 7.15 -19.28 -12.27
C ARG A 113 7.65 -20.26 -11.21
N HIS A 114 8.29 -19.75 -10.16
CA HIS A 114 8.89 -20.57 -9.11
C HIS A 114 7.82 -21.05 -8.11
N GLU A 115 7.93 -22.31 -7.68
CA GLU A 115 6.94 -22.97 -6.82
C GLU A 115 6.92 -22.40 -5.39
N ASP A 116 8.07 -21.96 -4.88
CA ASP A 116 8.17 -21.42 -3.52
C ASP A 116 7.57 -20.01 -3.35
N VAL A 117 7.30 -19.27 -4.43
CA VAL A 117 6.85 -17.86 -4.32
C VAL A 117 5.52 -17.75 -3.57
N ASP A 118 4.55 -18.61 -3.87
CA ASP A 118 3.24 -18.58 -3.19
C ASP A 118 3.41 -18.86 -1.70
N ARG A 119 4.25 -19.85 -1.38
CA ARG A 119 4.52 -20.27 -0.01
C ARG A 119 5.19 -19.16 0.79
N GLU A 120 6.20 -18.51 0.24
CA GLU A 120 6.94 -17.42 0.90
C GLU A 120 6.03 -16.20 1.14
N ILE A 121 5.16 -15.86 0.18
CA ILE A 121 4.18 -14.76 0.37
C ILE A 121 3.20 -15.12 1.50
N ILE A 122 2.72 -16.36 1.53
CA ILE A 122 1.77 -16.83 2.57
C ILE A 122 2.43 -16.80 3.95
N GLU A 123 3.63 -17.39 4.09
CA GLU A 123 4.37 -17.43 5.37
C GLU A 123 4.67 -15.99 5.85
N TRP A 124 5.06 -15.09 4.95
CA TRP A 124 5.29 -13.69 5.28
C TRP A 124 4.03 -12.97 5.80
N LEU A 125 2.88 -13.19 5.15
CA LEU A 125 1.62 -12.58 5.56
C LEU A 125 1.09 -13.09 6.91
N GLU A 126 1.43 -14.32 7.31
CA GLU A 126 0.99 -14.93 8.56
C GLU A 126 1.92 -14.63 9.75
N GLU A 127 3.22 -14.45 9.50
CA GLU A 127 4.23 -14.30 10.56
C GLU A 127 4.57 -12.85 10.93
N GLU A 128 4.42 -11.91 10.00
CA GLU A 128 4.90 -10.54 10.16
C GLU A 128 3.76 -9.52 10.25
N ASP A 129 4.02 -8.41 10.94
CA ASP A 129 3.10 -7.27 10.99
C ASP A 129 3.24 -6.45 9.70
N VAL A 130 2.54 -6.89 8.66
CA VAL A 130 2.57 -6.28 7.33
C VAL A 130 1.51 -5.19 7.21
N HIS A 131 1.87 -4.04 6.63
CA HIS A 131 0.94 -2.93 6.43
C HIS A 131 -0.30 -3.35 5.60
N PRO A 132 -1.54 -2.91 5.92
CA PRO A 132 -2.76 -3.41 5.26
C PRO A 132 -2.80 -3.25 3.73
N VAL A 133 -2.20 -2.18 3.20
CA VAL A 133 -2.09 -1.96 1.74
C VAL A 133 -1.20 -3.03 1.12
N VAL A 134 -0.02 -3.25 1.70
CA VAL A 134 0.95 -4.27 1.24
C VAL A 134 0.33 -5.67 1.35
N GLN A 135 -0.34 -5.97 2.46
CA GLN A 135 -1.11 -7.21 2.63
C GLN A 135 -2.14 -7.42 1.51
N PHE A 136 -2.92 -6.38 1.19
CA PHE A 136 -3.94 -6.48 0.14
C PHE A 136 -3.31 -6.72 -1.24
N LYS A 137 -2.20 -6.06 -1.56
CA LYS A 137 -1.44 -6.30 -2.80
C LYS A 137 -0.89 -7.71 -2.88
N ALA A 138 -0.35 -8.24 -1.78
CA ALA A 138 0.14 -9.61 -1.70
C ALA A 138 -1.00 -10.64 -1.91
N LEU A 139 -2.17 -10.41 -1.32
CA LEU A 139 -3.37 -11.21 -1.56
C LEU A 139 -3.81 -11.18 -3.04
N GLN A 140 -3.79 -10.01 -3.68
CA GLN A 140 -4.06 -9.89 -5.12
C GLN A 140 -3.02 -10.64 -5.97
N CYS A 141 -1.75 -10.60 -5.57
CA CYS A 141 -0.68 -11.34 -6.22
C CYS A 141 -0.93 -12.86 -6.15
N LEU A 142 -1.23 -13.39 -4.97
CA LEU A 142 -1.60 -14.80 -4.77
C LEU A 142 -2.79 -15.20 -5.65
N ARG A 143 -3.86 -14.38 -5.69
CA ARG A 143 -5.01 -14.64 -6.56
C ARG A 143 -4.64 -14.66 -8.05
N LYS A 144 -3.84 -13.70 -8.52
CA LYS A 144 -3.37 -13.63 -9.92
C LYS A 144 -2.49 -14.84 -10.30
N ARG A 145 -1.72 -15.35 -9.35
CA ARG A 145 -0.86 -16.54 -9.50
C ARG A 145 -1.67 -17.85 -9.43
N GLY A 146 -2.94 -17.79 -9.04
CA GLY A 146 -3.86 -18.92 -9.01
C GLY A 146 -3.86 -19.69 -7.69
N ALA A 147 -3.25 -19.14 -6.63
CA ALA A 147 -3.32 -19.70 -5.29
C ALA A 147 -4.78 -19.72 -4.78
N GLN A 148 -5.08 -20.65 -3.86
CA GLN A 148 -6.40 -20.88 -3.29
C GLN A 148 -6.26 -21.20 -1.81
N GLY A 149 -7.34 -21.00 -1.04
CA GLY A 149 -7.37 -21.30 0.38
C GLY A 149 -7.61 -20.08 1.24
N VAL A 150 -7.77 -20.33 2.54
CA VAL A 150 -8.07 -19.31 3.53
C VAL A 150 -6.82 -18.94 4.30
N LEU A 151 -6.52 -17.65 4.39
CA LEU A 151 -5.44 -17.09 5.20
C LEU A 151 -5.98 -16.39 6.44
N ALA A 152 -5.30 -16.57 7.56
CA ALA A 152 -5.55 -15.84 8.79
C ALA A 152 -4.54 -14.69 8.91
N LEU A 153 -5.02 -13.45 9.01
CA LEU A 153 -4.16 -12.27 9.02
C LEU A 153 -4.53 -11.37 10.20
N GLU A 154 -3.55 -10.72 10.83
CA GLU A 154 -3.81 -9.60 11.72
C GLU A 154 -3.96 -8.32 10.87
N ARG A 155 -5.07 -7.61 11.08
CA ARG A 155 -5.37 -6.36 10.35
C ARG A 155 -6.12 -5.41 11.26
N LEU A 156 -5.60 -4.19 11.43
CA LEU A 156 -6.22 -3.14 12.27
C LEU A 156 -6.56 -3.64 13.70
N GLY A 157 -5.73 -4.53 14.26
CA GLY A 157 -5.90 -5.10 15.59
C GLY A 157 -6.99 -6.18 15.70
N GLU A 158 -7.45 -6.73 14.57
CA GLU A 158 -8.33 -7.89 14.53
C GLU A 158 -7.76 -9.02 13.65
N THR A 159 -7.94 -10.27 14.11
CA THR A 159 -7.66 -11.45 13.29
C THR A 159 -8.79 -11.64 12.27
N ILE A 160 -8.46 -11.54 10.98
CA ILE A 160 -9.38 -11.76 9.87
C ILE A 160 -9.10 -13.07 9.15
N GLN A 161 -10.10 -13.57 8.43
CA GLN A 161 -10.01 -14.76 7.58
C GLN A 161 -10.36 -14.34 6.16
N VAL A 162 -9.46 -14.60 5.21
CA VAL A 162 -9.59 -14.19 3.82
C VAL A 162 -9.43 -15.39 2.91
N GLU A 163 -10.42 -15.63 2.05
CA GLU A 163 -10.31 -16.61 0.95
C GLU A 163 -9.56 -15.96 -0.22
N ILE A 164 -8.40 -16.51 -0.60
CA ILE A 164 -7.55 -15.96 -1.68
C ILE A 164 -8.33 -15.86 -2.99
N GLY A 165 -9.18 -16.85 -3.29
CA GLY A 165 -9.98 -16.90 -4.51
C GLY A 165 -10.96 -15.72 -4.68
N ASP A 166 -11.36 -15.09 -3.57
CA ASP A 166 -12.38 -14.04 -3.53
C ASP A 166 -11.79 -12.61 -3.50
N VAL A 167 -10.45 -12.47 -3.42
CA VAL A 167 -9.76 -11.17 -3.29
C VAL A 167 -9.94 -10.30 -4.53
N PRO A 168 -10.70 -9.19 -4.52
CA PRO A 168 -10.99 -8.38 -5.71
C PRO A 168 -9.71 -7.92 -6.44
N LEU A 169 -9.62 -8.10 -7.76
CA LEU A 169 -8.48 -7.64 -8.56
C LEU A 169 -8.70 -6.24 -9.12
N THR A 170 -9.96 -5.91 -9.38
CA THR A 170 -10.43 -4.63 -9.90
C THR A 170 -11.62 -4.13 -9.08
N MET A 171 -11.95 -2.85 -9.21
CA MET A 171 -13.12 -2.29 -8.49
C MET A 171 -14.42 -3.02 -8.81
N ASN A 172 -14.60 -3.48 -10.05
CA ASN A 172 -15.81 -4.19 -10.46
C ASN A 172 -15.92 -5.62 -9.88
N ASP A 173 -14.85 -6.15 -9.28
CA ASP A 173 -14.88 -7.44 -8.59
C ASP A 173 -15.42 -7.33 -7.15
N PHE A 174 -15.61 -6.11 -6.63
CA PHE A 174 -16.20 -5.90 -5.32
C PHE A 174 -17.72 -6.14 -5.32
N PRO A 175 -18.32 -6.55 -4.19
CA PRO A 175 -19.76 -6.73 -4.08
C PRO A 175 -20.54 -5.41 -4.24
N GLU A 176 -21.79 -5.53 -4.66
CA GLU A 176 -22.69 -4.41 -4.95
C GLU A 176 -22.76 -3.31 -3.85
N PRO A 177 -22.87 -3.62 -2.54
CA PRO A 177 -22.91 -2.57 -1.51
C PRO A 177 -21.68 -1.65 -1.52
N VAL A 178 -20.51 -2.18 -1.89
CA VAL A 178 -19.25 -1.42 -1.98
C VAL A 178 -19.28 -0.47 -3.19
N LEU A 179 -19.84 -0.92 -4.31
CA LEU A 179 -19.98 -0.11 -5.52
C LEU A 179 -20.98 1.02 -5.29
N ARG A 180 -22.11 0.72 -4.65
CA ARG A 180 -23.18 1.69 -4.36
C ARG A 180 -22.73 2.83 -3.44
N VAL A 181 -21.80 2.59 -2.50
CA VAL A 181 -21.19 3.65 -1.69
C VAL A 181 -20.53 4.69 -2.61
N LEU A 182 -19.70 4.23 -3.55
CA LEU A 182 -19.00 5.11 -4.48
C LEU A 182 -19.96 5.84 -5.40
N GLU A 183 -20.92 5.13 -6.00
CA GLU A 183 -21.93 5.72 -6.89
C GLU A 183 -22.71 6.85 -6.22
N ARG A 184 -23.10 6.67 -4.95
CA ARG A 184 -23.81 7.71 -4.18
C ARG A 184 -22.94 8.93 -3.94
N VAL A 185 -21.66 8.75 -3.61
CA VAL A 185 -20.73 9.87 -3.42
C VAL A 185 -20.48 10.60 -4.73
N GLU A 186 -20.16 9.88 -5.81
CA GLU A 186 -19.93 10.48 -7.13
C GLU A 186 -21.13 11.32 -7.58
N ALA A 187 -22.34 10.78 -7.47
CA ALA A 187 -23.57 11.50 -7.81
C ALA A 187 -23.83 12.73 -6.93
N SER A 188 -23.42 12.69 -5.65
CA SER A 188 -23.57 13.81 -4.73
C SER A 188 -22.61 14.95 -5.05
N VAL A 189 -21.35 14.66 -5.36
CA VAL A 189 -20.29 15.67 -5.47
C VAL A 189 -20.10 16.21 -6.90
N GLU A 190 -20.56 15.49 -7.91
CA GLU A 190 -20.41 15.89 -9.33
C GLU A 190 -21.05 17.26 -9.62
N ALA A 191 -22.16 17.59 -8.93
CA ALA A 191 -22.85 18.86 -9.09
C ALA A 191 -22.06 20.05 -8.51
N ASP A 192 -21.26 19.80 -7.48
CA ASP A 192 -20.49 20.82 -6.76
C ASP A 192 -19.14 21.07 -7.43
N ASP A 193 -18.41 19.99 -7.74
CA ASP A 193 -17.10 20.05 -8.39
C ASP A 193 -16.88 18.79 -9.27
N PRO A 194 -16.79 18.94 -10.60
CA PRO A 194 -16.59 17.84 -11.53
C PRO A 194 -15.30 17.02 -11.34
N THR A 195 -14.34 17.50 -10.54
CA THR A 195 -13.10 16.78 -10.24
C THR A 195 -13.23 15.82 -9.05
N LEU A 196 -14.15 16.11 -8.12
CA LEU A 196 -14.34 15.33 -6.90
C LEU A 196 -14.69 13.85 -7.13
N PRO A 197 -15.50 13.47 -8.14
CA PRO A 197 -15.78 12.05 -8.38
C PRO A 197 -14.53 11.20 -8.62
N HIS A 198 -13.51 11.75 -9.28
CA HIS A 198 -12.24 11.05 -9.46
C HIS A 198 -11.51 10.84 -8.13
N PHE A 199 -11.41 11.89 -7.31
CA PHE A 199 -10.78 11.79 -5.99
C PHE A 199 -11.54 10.85 -5.05
N ALA A 200 -12.87 10.87 -5.08
CA ALA A 200 -13.71 9.95 -4.32
C ALA A 200 -13.39 8.49 -4.65
N ARG A 201 -13.20 8.18 -5.94
CA ARG A 201 -12.88 6.84 -6.43
C ARG A 201 -11.51 6.37 -5.95
N GLU A 202 -10.48 7.21 -6.02
CA GLU A 202 -9.15 6.84 -5.54
C GLU A 202 -9.11 6.69 -4.02
N LEU A 203 -9.72 7.63 -3.28
CA LEU A 203 -9.85 7.53 -1.82
C LEU A 203 -10.61 6.27 -1.40
N TRP A 204 -11.66 5.89 -2.14
CA TRP A 204 -12.42 4.68 -1.85
C TRP A 204 -11.63 3.41 -2.14
N LYS A 205 -10.90 3.37 -3.27
CA LYS A 205 -9.99 2.27 -3.59
C LYS A 205 -8.97 2.06 -2.50
N GLU A 206 -8.33 3.13 -2.03
CA GLU A 206 -7.37 3.09 -0.92
C GLU A 206 -8.05 2.58 0.34
N SER A 207 -9.19 3.17 0.71
CA SER A 207 -9.95 2.77 1.90
C SER A 207 -10.31 1.28 1.91
N LEU A 208 -10.70 0.74 0.76
CA LEU A 208 -11.04 -0.68 0.63
C LEU A 208 -9.85 -1.61 0.89
N GLN A 209 -8.62 -1.19 0.58
CA GLN A 209 -7.43 -2.00 0.85
C GLN A 209 -7.23 -2.21 2.36
N PHE A 210 -7.57 -1.21 3.18
CA PHE A 210 -7.55 -1.32 4.64
C PHE A 210 -8.77 -2.06 5.19
N LEU A 211 -9.95 -1.81 4.63
CA LEU A 211 -11.19 -2.40 5.13
C LEU A 211 -11.33 -3.88 4.75
N TYR A 212 -10.79 -4.33 3.63
CA TYR A 212 -11.08 -5.66 3.11
C TYR A 212 -10.84 -6.77 4.15
N GLY A 213 -11.81 -7.67 4.28
CA GLY A 213 -11.80 -8.78 5.24
C GLY A 213 -12.20 -8.41 6.69
N THR A 214 -12.19 -7.12 7.02
CA THR A 214 -12.45 -6.64 8.39
C THR A 214 -13.91 -6.79 8.82
N SER A 215 -14.15 -6.67 10.12
CA SER A 215 -15.50 -6.58 10.67
C SER A 215 -16.28 -5.37 10.11
N ALA A 216 -15.60 -4.26 9.80
CA ALA A 216 -16.20 -3.08 9.18
C ALA A 216 -16.65 -3.37 7.75
N TYR A 217 -15.81 -4.02 6.94
CA TYR A 217 -16.16 -4.46 5.60
C TYR A 217 -17.30 -5.49 5.61
N LYS A 218 -17.27 -6.48 6.52
CA LYS A 218 -18.36 -7.45 6.65
C LYS A 218 -19.70 -6.80 7.02
N ARG A 219 -19.69 -5.73 7.84
CA ARG A 219 -20.90 -4.95 8.13
C ARG A 219 -21.39 -4.20 6.89
N LEU A 220 -20.50 -3.58 6.12
CA LEU A 220 -20.84 -2.93 4.86
C LEU A 220 -21.51 -3.91 3.88
N LEU A 221 -21.08 -5.17 3.86
CA LEU A 221 -21.67 -6.20 3.00
C LEU A 221 -23.05 -6.71 3.43
N GLN A 222 -23.62 -6.26 4.55
CA GLN A 222 -24.96 -6.70 4.98
C GLN A 222 -26.10 -6.15 4.10
N ASP A 223 -25.78 -5.33 3.09
CA ASP A 223 -26.67 -4.80 2.04
C ASP A 223 -27.95 -4.17 2.60
N ASP A 224 -27.79 -3.35 3.66
CA ASP A 224 -28.83 -2.44 4.07
C ASP A 224 -28.51 -1.02 3.55
N ASP A 225 -29.53 -0.38 2.97
CA ASP A 225 -29.39 0.94 2.34
C ASP A 225 -28.86 2.00 3.30
N GLU A 226 -29.25 1.90 4.58
CA GLU A 226 -28.85 2.79 5.65
C GLU A 226 -27.33 2.73 5.92
N THR A 227 -26.74 1.53 5.89
CA THR A 227 -25.31 1.30 6.06
C THR A 227 -24.55 1.86 4.87
N VAL A 228 -25.05 1.63 3.64
CA VAL A 228 -24.47 2.23 2.44
C VAL A 228 -24.52 3.77 2.51
N ASP A 229 -25.62 4.36 2.98
CA ASP A 229 -25.73 5.81 3.19
C ASP A 229 -24.75 6.31 4.26
N CYS A 230 -24.59 5.58 5.36
CA CYS A 230 -23.62 5.91 6.40
C CYS A 230 -22.18 5.92 5.86
N TYR A 231 -21.80 4.93 5.06
CA TYR A 231 -20.46 4.88 4.46
C TYR A 231 -20.27 5.90 3.34
N ALA A 232 -21.30 6.18 2.54
CA ALA A 232 -21.25 7.23 1.52
C ALA A 232 -21.09 8.61 2.16
N ALA A 233 -21.85 8.91 3.22
CA ALA A 233 -21.70 10.14 4.00
C ALA A 233 -20.31 10.25 4.63
N ALA A 234 -19.80 9.16 5.22
CA ALA A 234 -18.47 9.14 5.81
C ALA A 234 -17.37 9.38 4.76
N LEU A 235 -17.48 8.75 3.59
CA LEU A 235 -16.54 8.92 2.48
C LEU A 235 -16.60 10.35 1.92
N HIS A 236 -17.80 10.92 1.75
CA HIS A 236 -17.97 12.32 1.33
C HIS A 236 -17.32 13.28 2.34
N LEU A 237 -17.55 13.07 3.64
CA LEU A 237 -16.92 13.89 4.68
C LEU A 237 -15.39 13.79 4.62
N THR A 238 -14.84 12.58 4.56
CA THR A 238 -13.39 12.38 4.45
C THR A 238 -12.83 13.03 3.19
N LEU A 239 -13.50 12.89 2.05
CA LEU A 239 -13.11 13.52 0.79
C LEU A 239 -12.98 15.05 0.93
N LEU A 240 -14.01 15.71 1.48
CA LEU A 240 -13.99 17.17 1.66
C LEU A 240 -12.88 17.62 2.63
N LEU A 241 -12.67 16.86 3.72
CA LEU A 241 -11.59 17.13 4.65
C LEU A 241 -10.21 16.96 4.00
N THR A 242 -10.03 15.94 3.16
CA THR A 242 -8.76 15.69 2.46
C THR A 242 -8.49 16.74 1.38
N VAL A 243 -9.49 17.13 0.59
CA VAL A 243 -9.32 18.04 -0.55
C VAL A 243 -9.29 19.51 -0.11
N TYR A 244 -10.16 19.90 0.82
CA TYR A 244 -10.37 21.30 1.20
C TYR A 244 -9.92 21.62 2.63
N GLY A 245 -9.49 20.63 3.42
CA GLY A 245 -9.07 20.82 4.82
C GLY A 245 -10.20 21.13 5.80
N SER A 246 -11.45 21.20 5.32
CA SER A 246 -12.62 21.51 6.12
C SER A 246 -13.89 21.00 5.43
N ALA A 247 -14.92 20.69 6.23
CA ALA A 247 -16.20 20.21 5.75
C ALA A 247 -17.30 20.52 6.78
N ASP A 248 -18.52 20.74 6.31
CA ASP A 248 -19.70 20.84 7.17
C ASP A 248 -20.31 19.44 7.35
N GLU A 249 -20.10 18.85 8.53
CA GLU A 249 -20.61 17.51 8.85
C GLU A 249 -22.14 17.46 8.86
N GLU A 250 -22.82 18.54 9.23
CA GLU A 250 -24.29 18.58 9.27
C GLU A 250 -24.86 18.56 7.85
N GLU A 251 -24.29 19.36 6.95
CA GLU A 251 -24.68 19.40 5.53
C GLU A 251 -24.46 18.04 4.84
N VAL A 252 -23.31 17.41 5.07
CA VAL A 252 -23.03 16.07 4.52
C VAL A 252 -24.05 15.06 5.04
N ARG A 253 -24.33 15.05 6.35
CA ARG A 253 -25.31 14.11 6.92
C ARG A 253 -26.72 14.32 6.38
N ASP A 254 -27.14 15.56 6.22
CA ASP A 254 -28.46 15.89 5.67
C ASP A 254 -28.60 15.42 4.22
N THR A 255 -27.52 15.54 3.43
CA THR A 255 -27.47 15.07 2.03
C THR A 255 -27.79 13.58 1.89
N TYR A 256 -27.31 12.75 2.83
CA TYR A 256 -27.56 11.30 2.85
C TYR A 256 -28.71 10.88 3.78
N GLY A 257 -29.49 11.82 4.31
CA GLY A 257 -30.63 11.51 5.18
C GLY A 257 -30.25 10.85 6.52
N ILE A 258 -29.06 11.14 7.05
CA ILE A 258 -28.54 10.53 8.30
C ILE A 258 -29.22 11.18 9.51
N THR A 259 -30.39 10.63 9.86
CA THR A 259 -31.16 11.04 11.04
C THR A 259 -30.54 10.55 12.37
N GLY A 260 -31.11 10.97 13.50
CA GLY A 260 -30.62 10.60 14.83
C GLY A 260 -30.55 9.10 15.10
N GLU A 261 -31.40 8.29 14.46
CA GLU A 261 -31.39 6.82 14.60
C GLU A 261 -30.18 6.18 13.93
N LEU A 262 -29.66 6.79 12.86
CA LEU A 262 -28.49 6.32 12.10
C LEU A 262 -27.17 6.86 12.63
N ARG A 263 -27.21 7.83 13.54
CA ARG A 263 -26.02 8.55 14.04
C ARG A 263 -24.90 7.61 14.52
N PHE A 264 -25.25 6.56 15.25
CA PHE A 264 -24.26 5.60 15.75
C PHE A 264 -23.57 4.82 14.61
N ARG A 265 -24.33 4.38 13.60
CA ARG A 265 -23.78 3.67 12.44
C ARG A 265 -22.90 4.59 11.60
N TYR A 266 -23.33 5.83 11.41
CA TYR A 266 -22.54 6.87 10.75
C TYR A 266 -21.23 7.16 11.48
N GLU A 267 -21.26 7.37 12.80
CA GLU A 267 -20.04 7.59 13.59
C GLU A 267 -19.08 6.40 13.53
N GLN A 268 -19.61 5.18 13.44
CA GLN A 268 -18.82 3.96 13.24
C GLN A 268 -18.16 3.94 11.85
N ALA A 269 -18.89 4.29 10.78
CA ALA A 269 -18.34 4.39 9.43
C ALA A 269 -17.24 5.47 9.36
N CYS A 270 -17.47 6.65 9.92
CA CYS A 270 -16.46 7.71 9.98
C CYS A 270 -15.21 7.29 10.77
N ARG A 271 -15.38 6.54 11.87
CA ARG A 271 -14.22 6.00 12.61
C ARG A 271 -13.42 5.02 11.75
N SER A 272 -14.09 4.13 11.01
CA SER A 272 -13.43 3.18 10.13
C SER A 272 -12.63 3.87 9.02
N LEU A 273 -13.13 4.97 8.44
CA LEU A 273 -12.39 5.73 7.43
C LEU A 273 -11.30 6.64 8.00
N ARG A 274 -11.50 7.21 9.20
CA ARG A 274 -10.46 8.05 9.84
C ARG A 274 -9.23 7.28 10.27
N GLN A 275 -9.40 6.04 10.74
CA GLN A 275 -8.25 5.18 11.06
C GLN A 275 -7.31 5.07 9.85
N ILE A 276 -7.86 5.01 8.64
CA ILE A 276 -7.10 4.91 7.39
C ILE A 276 -6.30 6.18 7.13
N THR A 277 -6.92 7.37 7.28
CA THR A 277 -6.22 8.65 7.11
C THR A 277 -5.14 8.91 8.18
N ASP A 278 -5.34 8.40 9.40
CA ASP A 278 -4.34 8.49 10.46
C ASP A 278 -3.09 7.64 10.11
N PHE A 279 -3.29 6.44 9.54
CA PHE A 279 -2.19 5.61 9.01
C PHE A 279 -1.39 6.33 7.91
N HIS A 280 -2.06 7.03 6.98
CA HIS A 280 -1.38 7.84 5.97
C HIS A 280 -0.59 9.04 6.55
N SER A 281 -1.02 9.55 7.71
CA SER A 281 -0.40 10.71 8.36
C SER A 281 0.85 10.32 9.17
N ASP A 282 0.89 9.11 9.73
CA ASP A 282 2.10 8.59 10.41
C ASP A 282 3.23 8.22 9.43
N GLU A 283 2.91 7.97 8.15
CA GLU A 283 3.88 7.73 7.07
C GLU A 283 4.45 9.03 6.48
N SER A 284 3.65 10.08 6.50
CA SER A 284 4.08 11.45 6.18
C SER A 284 4.74 12.05 7.42
N GLY A 285 5.99 11.68 7.69
CA GLY A 285 6.76 12.20 8.83
C GLY A 285 6.62 13.73 8.98
N PRO A 286 6.79 14.27 10.21
CA PRO A 286 6.41 15.65 10.50
C PRO A 286 7.07 16.61 9.51
N GLU A 287 6.27 17.38 8.77
CA GLU A 287 6.78 18.46 7.94
C GLU A 287 7.62 19.42 8.82
N PRO A 288 8.77 19.90 8.30
CA PRO A 288 9.78 20.64 9.05
C PRO A 288 9.32 21.99 9.62
#